data_AF-A0A3S1IK64-F1
#
_entry.id   AF-A0A3S1IK64-F1
#
_cell.length_a   1.000
_cell.length_b   1.000
_cell.length_c   1.000
_cell.angle_alpha   90.00
_cell.angle_beta   90.00
_cell.angle_gamma   90.00
#
_symmetry.space_group_name_H-M   'P 1'
#
loop_
_entity.id
_entity.type
_entity.pdbx_description
1 polymer ?
#
loop_
_entity_poly.entity_id
_entity_poly.type
_entity_poly.pdbx_seq_one_letter_code
_entity_poly.pdbx_strand_id
1 'polypeptide(L)'
;MSEDRKSRTGSWRARCGIAVAVLVLSLHAGRAENTLDMAPDPDQSRAEYERVSKEITLSSERLAKLSADIATIKKDHASITAALIQSAMTEQKLGQDIEDIGARLEGLKGQEQKIRASLMARRDVLAEVLGALQRMGLNPPPAILVKPEDALSSVRSAILLGAVVPELRQQTDSLLADLKEQTRITASIEAERARLTAAVGDQTAEKKRLGMLLEAKQKLEADTQTQMAAEKQRSEALAAKAGSLKELIASLEAQADKSRKAADAAKA
;
A
#
# COMPACT_ATOMS: atom_id res chain seq x y z
N MET A 1 -21.35 -26.04 -42.12
CA MET A 1 -20.04 -26.52 -41.63
C MET A 1 -20.29 -27.06 -40.22
N SER A 2 -20.79 -28.29 -40.15
CA SER A 2 -20.03 -29.56 -40.06
C SER A 2 -19.66 -29.83 -38.60
N GLU A 3 -20.46 -30.70 -37.96
CA GLU A 3 -20.08 -32.09 -37.60
C GLU A 3 -19.31 -32.12 -36.27
N ASP A 4 -19.96 -32.55 -35.19
CA ASP A 4 -19.97 -33.94 -34.71
C ASP A 4 -18.63 -34.36 -34.08
N ARG A 5 -18.63 -34.54 -32.75
CA ARG A 5 -17.92 -35.67 -32.13
C ARG A 5 -18.39 -35.99 -30.72
N LYS A 6 -19.01 -37.16 -30.69
CA LYS A 6 -19.40 -38.05 -29.59
C LYS A 6 -18.20 -38.78 -28.97
N SER A 7 -18.40 -39.29 -27.74
CA SER A 7 -17.67 -40.39 -27.04
C SER A 7 -16.29 -40.05 -26.45
N ARG A 8 -15.87 -40.52 -25.26
CA ARG A 8 -15.95 -41.88 -24.71
C ARG A 8 -16.00 -41.91 -23.19
N THR A 9 -16.82 -42.84 -22.72
CA THR A 9 -16.81 -43.45 -21.39
C THR A 9 -15.56 -44.33 -21.19
N GLY A 10 -15.11 -44.45 -19.94
CA GLY A 10 -13.97 -45.28 -19.55
C GLY A 10 -14.10 -45.75 -18.12
N SER A 11 -14.99 -46.72 -17.90
CA SER A 11 -15.12 -47.51 -16.68
C SER A 11 -13.91 -48.43 -16.48
N TRP A 12 -13.35 -48.52 -15.26
CA TRP A 12 -12.61 -49.72 -14.85
C TRP A 12 -13.16 -50.28 -13.55
N ARG A 13 -13.88 -51.40 -13.70
CA ARG A 13 -14.36 -52.27 -12.64
C ARG A 13 -13.22 -53.22 -12.24
N ALA A 14 -12.90 -53.29 -10.95
CA ALA A 14 -12.16 -54.40 -10.37
C ALA A 14 -13.12 -55.51 -9.95
N ARG A 15 -12.68 -56.73 -10.24
CA ARG A 15 -13.38 -58.01 -10.18
C ARG A 15 -13.41 -58.53 -8.75
N CYS A 16 -14.47 -59.22 -8.38
CA CYS A 16 -14.42 -60.60 -7.86
C CYS A 16 -15.81 -61.02 -7.41
N GLY A 17 -16.35 -62.02 -8.10
CA GLY A 17 -17.52 -62.76 -7.69
C GLY A 17 -17.36 -64.21 -8.15
N ILE A 18 -17.66 -65.12 -7.22
CA ILE A 18 -18.18 -66.48 -7.34
C ILE A 18 -17.54 -67.31 -6.22
N ALA A 19 -18.34 -67.70 -5.22
CA ALA A 19 -18.80 -69.08 -5.08
C ALA A 19 -19.62 -69.26 -3.79
N VAL A 20 -20.70 -70.01 -3.96
CA VAL A 20 -21.70 -70.44 -2.99
C VAL A 20 -21.20 -71.67 -2.23
N ALA A 21 -21.52 -71.82 -0.93
CA ALA A 21 -21.84 -73.11 -0.28
C ALA A 21 -22.33 -72.86 1.17
N VAL A 22 -23.61 -73.12 1.45
CA VAL A 22 -24.16 -74.30 2.18
C VAL A 22 -24.15 -74.16 3.70
N LEU A 23 -25.34 -74.38 4.24
CA LEU A 23 -25.80 -74.27 5.61
C LEU A 23 -25.74 -75.65 6.29
N VAL A 24 -25.08 -75.77 7.45
CA VAL A 24 -25.23 -76.92 8.37
C VAL A 24 -25.15 -76.44 9.83
N LEU A 25 -26.25 -76.68 10.56
CA LEU A 25 -26.34 -76.60 12.02
C LEU A 25 -25.54 -77.73 12.67
N SER A 26 -24.78 -77.44 13.73
CA SER A 26 -24.47 -78.38 14.83
C SER A 26 -23.99 -77.64 16.08
N LEU A 27 -24.70 -77.86 17.21
CA LEU A 27 -24.23 -77.61 18.58
C LEU A 27 -22.94 -78.39 18.83
N HIS A 28 -21.88 -77.77 19.35
CA HIS A 28 -20.85 -78.41 20.19
C HIS A 28 -20.36 -77.42 21.25
N ALA A 29 -20.55 -77.81 22.51
CA ALA A 29 -20.04 -77.13 23.69
C ALA A 29 -18.52 -77.38 23.85
N GLY A 30 -17.83 -76.37 24.37
CA GLY A 30 -16.54 -76.52 25.06
C GLY A 30 -15.31 -76.46 24.16
N ARG A 31 -14.58 -75.34 24.23
CA ARG A 31 -13.24 -75.26 24.82
C ARG A 31 -12.80 -73.81 24.85
N ALA A 32 -12.61 -73.27 26.06
CA ALA A 32 -11.78 -72.09 26.25
C ALA A 32 -10.36 -72.46 25.83
N GLU A 33 -9.91 -71.97 24.69
CA GLU A 33 -8.49 -71.97 24.36
C GLU A 33 -7.86 -70.71 24.93
N ASN A 34 -7.06 -70.96 25.97
CA ASN A 34 -6.02 -70.09 26.48
C ASN A 34 -5.27 -69.41 25.34
N THR A 35 -5.53 -68.12 25.12
CA THR A 35 -4.48 -67.21 24.64
C THR A 35 -3.55 -66.97 25.82
N LEU A 36 -2.56 -67.86 25.97
CA LEU A 36 -1.43 -67.64 26.86
C LEU A 36 -0.75 -66.32 26.51
N ASP A 37 -0.48 -65.56 27.57
CA ASP A 37 0.33 -64.35 27.64
C ASP A 37 1.43 -64.28 26.57
N MET A 38 1.24 -63.45 25.57
CA MET A 38 2.38 -62.76 24.97
C MET A 38 2.59 -61.49 25.79
N ALA A 39 3.47 -61.59 26.79
CA ALA A 39 3.96 -60.40 27.49
C ALA A 39 4.48 -59.40 26.43
N PRO A 40 4.17 -58.08 26.53
CA PRO A 40 4.77 -57.10 25.65
C PRO A 40 6.28 -57.22 25.71
N ASP A 41 6.92 -57.39 24.56
CA ASP A 41 8.37 -57.54 24.46
C ASP A 41 9.05 -56.29 25.08
N PRO A 42 9.88 -56.43 26.12
CA PRO A 42 10.54 -55.30 26.78
C PRO A 42 11.42 -54.49 25.82
N ASP A 43 11.90 -55.11 24.74
CA ASP A 43 12.68 -54.42 23.70
C ASP A 43 11.78 -53.53 22.81
N GLN A 44 10.52 -53.89 22.58
CA GLN A 44 9.56 -53.04 21.86
C GLN A 44 9.18 -51.81 22.69
N SER A 45 8.96 -51.97 23.99
CA SER A 45 8.66 -50.84 24.90
C SER A 45 9.84 -49.87 25.01
N ARG A 46 11.08 -50.36 25.00
CA ARG A 46 12.29 -49.52 24.97
C ARG A 46 12.46 -48.79 23.63
N ALA A 47 12.19 -49.47 22.51
CA ALA A 47 12.24 -48.85 21.18
C ALA A 47 11.15 -47.77 21.01
N GLU A 48 9.97 -47.95 21.59
CA GLU A 48 8.93 -46.93 21.64
C GLU A 48 9.32 -45.76 22.55
N TYR A 49 9.92 -46.02 23.71
CA TYR A 49 10.42 -44.96 24.60
C TYR A 49 11.53 -44.13 23.94
N GLU A 50 12.48 -44.78 23.25
CA GLU A 50 13.50 -44.07 22.47
C GLU A 50 12.88 -43.24 21.34
N ARG A 51 11.87 -43.76 20.62
CA ARG A 51 11.13 -42.98 19.61
C ARG A 51 10.46 -41.76 20.21
N VAL A 52 9.77 -41.93 21.35
CA VAL A 52 9.09 -40.84 22.05
C VAL A 52 10.10 -39.81 22.57
N SER A 53 11.23 -40.24 23.13
CA SER A 53 12.29 -39.33 23.58
C SER A 53 12.88 -38.50 22.42
N LYS A 54 13.10 -39.13 21.26
CA LYS A 54 13.53 -38.45 20.01
C LYS A 54 12.46 -37.50 19.48
N GLU A 55 11.18 -37.87 19.57
CA GLU A 55 10.07 -36.96 19.22
C GLU A 55 9.97 -35.76 20.17
N ILE A 56 10.21 -35.95 21.47
CA ILE A 56 10.24 -34.87 22.46
C ILE A 56 11.40 -33.90 22.17
N THR A 57 12.61 -34.40 21.88
CA THR A 57 13.74 -33.54 21.51
C THR A 57 13.50 -32.82 20.17
N LEU A 58 12.91 -33.49 19.18
CA LEU A 58 12.50 -32.85 17.93
C LEU A 58 11.40 -31.80 18.16
N SER A 59 10.51 -32.03 19.13
CA SER A 59 9.47 -31.08 19.52
C SER A 59 10.07 -29.84 20.19
N SER A 60 11.06 -29.97 21.07
CA SER A 60 11.70 -28.82 21.70
C SER A 60 12.46 -27.95 20.70
N GLU A 61 13.19 -28.54 19.75
CA GLU A 61 13.83 -27.79 18.65
C GLU A 61 12.80 -27.08 17.75
N ARG A 62 11.66 -27.72 17.48
CA ARG A 62 10.57 -27.12 16.71
C ARG A 62 9.90 -25.96 17.46
N LEU A 63 9.69 -26.09 18.76
CA LEU A 63 9.18 -25.01 19.61
C LEU A 63 10.13 -23.81 19.62
N ALA A 64 11.44 -24.06 19.69
CA ALA A 64 12.44 -23.00 19.58
C ALA A 64 12.37 -22.30 18.22
N LYS A 65 12.29 -23.04 17.11
CA LYS A 65 12.11 -22.49 15.76
C LYS A 65 10.83 -21.67 15.63
N LEU A 66 9.70 -22.22 16.08
CA LEU A 66 8.41 -21.52 16.08
C LEU A 66 8.45 -20.21 16.88
N SER A 67 9.11 -20.22 18.05
CA SER A 67 9.27 -19.01 18.85
C SER A 67 10.07 -17.93 18.13
N ALA A 68 11.10 -18.33 17.38
CA ALA A 68 11.90 -17.42 16.55
C ALA A 68 11.12 -16.90 15.34
N ASP A 69 10.31 -17.74 14.70
CA ASP A 69 9.44 -17.36 13.59
C ASP A 69 8.37 -16.36 14.05
N ILE A 70 7.72 -16.60 15.19
CA ILE A 70 6.76 -15.67 15.80
C ILE A 70 7.41 -14.33 16.13
N ALA A 71 8.65 -14.34 16.65
CA ALA A 71 9.39 -13.12 16.94
C ALA A 71 9.69 -12.32 15.66
N THR A 72 10.04 -13.03 14.58
CA THR A 72 10.29 -12.44 13.26
C THR A 72 9.01 -11.84 12.68
N ILE A 73 7.90 -12.59 12.67
CA ILE A 73 6.59 -12.12 12.23
C ILE A 73 6.16 -10.87 13.00
N LYS A 74 6.29 -10.86 14.34
CA LYS A 74 5.97 -9.69 15.16
C LYS A 74 6.81 -8.47 14.77
N LYS A 75 8.10 -8.67 14.51
CA LYS A 75 9.00 -7.61 14.03
C LYS A 75 8.57 -7.09 12.66
N ASP A 76 8.19 -7.97 11.75
CA ASP A 76 7.72 -7.60 10.41
C ASP A 76 6.41 -6.82 10.47
N HIS A 77 5.44 -7.24 11.30
CA HIS A 77 4.22 -6.47 11.56
C HIS A 77 4.52 -5.07 12.10
N ALA A 78 5.43 -4.96 13.08
CA ALA A 78 5.82 -3.68 13.64
C ALA A 78 6.49 -2.79 12.58
N SER A 79 7.37 -3.38 11.75
CA SER A 79 8.07 -2.67 10.67
C SER A 79 7.09 -2.19 9.58
N ILE A 80 6.19 -3.04 9.11
CA ILE A 80 5.17 -2.68 8.11
C ILE A 80 4.22 -1.62 8.67
N THR A 81 3.80 -1.75 9.93
CA THR A 81 2.93 -0.76 10.58
C THR A 81 3.63 0.59 10.72
N ALA A 82 4.90 0.60 11.14
CA ALA A 82 5.69 1.83 11.19
C ALA A 82 5.87 2.45 9.80
N ALA A 83 6.15 1.64 8.78
CA ALA A 83 6.25 2.09 7.40
C ALA A 83 4.92 2.68 6.89
N LEU A 84 3.78 2.06 7.20
CA LEU A 84 2.45 2.56 6.85
C LEU A 84 2.16 3.92 7.51
N ILE A 85 2.45 4.06 8.80
CA ILE A 85 2.26 5.32 9.54
C ILE A 85 3.13 6.41 8.91
N GLN A 86 4.42 6.13 8.69
CA GLN A 86 5.34 7.07 8.08
C GLN A 86 4.87 7.46 6.66
N SER A 87 4.38 6.49 5.89
CA SER A 87 3.84 6.73 4.56
C SER A 87 2.62 7.65 4.59
N ALA A 88 1.68 7.38 5.50
CA ALA A 88 0.48 8.18 5.68
C ALA A 88 0.82 9.61 6.13
N MET A 89 1.78 9.79 7.04
CA MET A 89 2.26 11.11 7.44
C MET A 89 2.90 11.87 6.27
N THR A 90 3.65 11.16 5.42
CA THR A 90 4.26 11.75 4.22
C THR A 90 3.19 12.15 3.20
N GLU A 91 2.19 11.31 2.98
CA GLU A 91 1.07 11.58 2.08
C GLU A 91 0.25 12.78 2.56
N GLN A 92 -0.03 12.88 3.86
CA GLN A 92 -0.69 14.05 4.46
C GLN A 92 0.15 15.32 4.27
N LYS A 93 1.46 15.25 4.53
CA LYS A 93 2.35 16.40 4.34
C LYS A 93 2.40 16.86 2.88
N LEU A 94 2.54 15.93 1.94
CA LEU A 94 2.48 16.23 0.52
C LEU A 94 1.13 16.84 0.11
N GLY A 95 0.03 16.39 0.73
CA GLY A 95 -1.28 17.00 0.57
C GLY A 95 -1.31 18.47 1.00
N GLN A 96 -0.78 18.78 2.18
CA GLN A 96 -0.66 20.16 2.67
C GLN A 96 0.25 21.01 1.77
N ASP A 97 1.39 20.46 1.35
CA ASP A 97 2.33 21.15 0.46
C ASP A 97 1.67 21.49 -0.89
N ILE A 98 0.86 20.58 -1.44
CA ILE A 98 0.07 20.80 -2.67
C ILE A 98 -0.96 21.92 -2.48
N GLU A 99 -1.67 21.93 -1.35
CA GLU A 99 -2.65 22.99 -1.03
C GLU A 99 -1.98 24.35 -0.90
N ASP A 100 -0.86 24.41 -0.19
CA ASP A 100 -0.07 25.64 0.00
C ASP A 100 0.50 26.16 -1.34
N ILE A 101 1.01 25.27 -2.20
CA ILE A 101 1.44 25.63 -3.56
C ILE A 101 0.24 26.17 -4.37
N GLY A 102 -0.91 25.51 -4.27
CA GLY A 102 -2.14 25.93 -4.93
C GLY A 102 -2.56 27.35 -4.52
N ALA A 103 -2.57 27.63 -3.22
CA ALA A 103 -2.91 28.95 -2.68
C ALA A 103 -1.91 30.04 -3.16
N ARG A 104 -0.61 29.74 -3.16
CA ARG A 104 0.43 30.66 -3.69
C ARG A 104 0.22 30.93 -5.18
N LEU A 105 -0.06 29.89 -5.96
CA LEU A 105 -0.27 29.99 -7.41
C LEU A 105 -1.51 30.83 -7.73
N GLU A 106 -2.59 30.70 -6.95
CA GLU A 106 -3.78 31.55 -7.09
C GLU A 106 -3.48 33.02 -6.74
N GLY A 107 -2.72 33.26 -5.67
CA GLY A 107 -2.24 34.59 -5.32
C GLY A 107 -1.40 35.23 -6.44
N LEU A 108 -0.48 34.48 -7.04
CA LEU A 108 0.34 34.94 -8.17
C LEU A 108 -0.49 35.23 -9.42
N LYS A 109 -1.47 34.37 -9.75
CA LYS A 109 -2.42 34.63 -10.85
C LYS A 109 -3.23 35.90 -10.63
N GLY A 110 -3.69 36.14 -9.40
CA GLY A 110 -4.40 37.36 -9.04
C GLY A 110 -3.52 38.61 -9.25
N GLN A 111 -2.23 38.54 -8.90
CA GLN A 111 -1.28 39.61 -9.17
C GLN A 111 -1.03 39.80 -10.66
N GLU A 112 -0.83 38.71 -11.42
CA GLU A 112 -0.66 38.74 -12.88
C GLU A 112 -1.84 39.43 -13.58
N GLN A 113 -3.07 39.11 -13.18
CA GLN A 113 -4.29 39.72 -13.73
C GLN A 113 -4.36 41.22 -13.45
N LYS A 114 -4.02 41.65 -12.22
CA LYS A 114 -3.99 43.08 -11.85
C LYS A 114 -2.97 43.85 -12.70
N ILE A 115 -1.77 43.30 -12.88
CA ILE A 115 -0.75 43.94 -13.72
C ILE A 115 -1.20 43.96 -15.18
N ARG A 116 -1.75 42.85 -15.71
CA ARG A 116 -2.26 42.80 -17.08
C ARG A 116 -3.36 43.84 -17.30
N ALA A 117 -4.27 44.04 -16.34
CA ALA A 117 -5.30 45.08 -16.41
C ALA A 117 -4.70 46.50 -16.40
N SER A 118 -3.74 46.77 -15.50
CA SER A 118 -2.99 48.04 -15.47
C SER A 118 -2.32 48.35 -16.81
N LEU A 119 -1.62 47.36 -17.38
CA LEU A 119 -0.94 47.50 -18.67
C LEU A 119 -1.92 47.76 -19.82
N MET A 120 -3.09 47.10 -19.83
CA MET A 120 -4.12 47.34 -20.84
C MET A 120 -4.69 48.76 -20.73
N ALA A 121 -5.02 49.22 -19.52
CA ALA A 121 -5.50 50.59 -19.31
C ALA A 121 -4.47 51.64 -19.76
N ARG A 122 -3.19 51.44 -19.42
CA ARG A 122 -2.10 52.33 -19.87
C ARG A 122 -1.92 52.32 -21.38
N ARG A 123 -2.05 51.17 -22.02
CA ARG A 123 -1.96 51.04 -23.49
C ARG A 123 -3.05 51.86 -24.18
N ASP A 124 -4.28 51.80 -23.68
CA ASP A 124 -5.40 52.54 -24.26
C ASP A 124 -5.21 54.06 -24.12
N VAL A 125 -4.72 54.53 -22.96
CA VAL A 125 -4.34 55.95 -22.76
C VAL A 125 -3.21 56.36 -23.70
N LEU A 126 -2.16 55.55 -23.84
CA LEU A 126 -1.04 55.84 -24.75
C LEU A 126 -1.49 55.91 -26.21
N ALA A 127 -2.42 55.06 -26.62
CA ALA A 127 -2.99 55.08 -27.97
C ALA A 127 -3.77 56.39 -28.23
N GLU A 128 -4.54 56.86 -27.24
CA GLU A 128 -5.26 58.14 -27.34
C GLU A 128 -4.31 59.34 -27.43
N VAL A 129 -3.30 59.39 -26.57
CA VAL A 129 -2.30 60.47 -26.56
C VAL A 129 -1.50 60.49 -27.87
N LEU A 130 -1.02 59.33 -28.35
CA LEU A 130 -0.31 59.24 -29.62
C LEU A 130 -1.20 59.64 -30.80
N GLY A 131 -2.49 59.25 -30.78
CA GLY A 131 -3.46 59.68 -31.78
C GLY A 131 -3.69 61.20 -31.79
N ALA A 132 -3.76 61.82 -30.61
CA ALA A 132 -3.88 63.28 -30.48
C ALA A 132 -2.62 64.00 -31.00
N LEU A 133 -1.43 63.52 -30.64
CA LEU A 133 -0.16 64.08 -31.12
C LEU A 133 0.02 63.95 -32.63
N GLN A 134 -0.35 62.80 -33.20
CA GLN A 134 -0.31 62.58 -34.64
C GLN A 134 -1.29 63.52 -35.38
N ARG A 135 -2.49 63.74 -34.84
CA ARG A 135 -3.47 64.69 -35.41
C ARG A 135 -2.97 66.14 -35.37
N MET A 136 -2.31 66.54 -34.27
CA MET A 136 -1.67 67.86 -34.17
C MET A 136 -0.51 68.03 -35.16
N GLY A 137 0.29 66.98 -35.38
CA GLY A 137 1.44 67.02 -36.30
C GLY A 137 1.06 67.00 -37.79
N LEU A 138 -0.08 66.39 -38.15
CA LEU A 138 -0.53 66.26 -39.54
C LEU A 138 -1.47 67.38 -40.00
N ASN A 139 -2.16 68.07 -39.09
CA ASN A 139 -3.04 69.21 -39.41
C ASN A 139 -2.65 70.46 -38.61
N PRO A 140 -1.48 71.06 -38.87
CA PRO A 140 -1.19 72.39 -38.35
C PRO A 140 -2.22 73.38 -38.91
N PRO A 141 -2.74 74.34 -38.10
CA PRO A 141 -3.77 75.28 -38.54
C PRO A 141 -3.33 76.01 -39.83
N PRO A 142 -4.23 76.18 -40.82
CA PRO A 142 -3.86 76.72 -42.14
C PRO A 142 -3.26 78.12 -42.00
N ALA A 143 -2.07 78.31 -42.57
CA ALA A 143 -1.22 79.50 -42.43
C ALA A 143 -1.76 80.79 -43.09
N ILE A 144 -3.06 80.87 -43.42
CA ILE A 144 -3.61 81.95 -44.23
C ILE A 144 -4.03 83.17 -43.41
N LEU A 145 -4.08 83.12 -42.07
CA LEU A 145 -4.28 84.30 -41.22
C LEU A 145 -3.57 84.15 -39.86
N VAL A 146 -2.24 84.12 -39.88
CA VAL A 146 -1.44 84.10 -38.64
C VAL A 146 -1.28 85.53 -38.12
N LYS A 147 -1.86 85.82 -36.94
CA LYS A 147 -1.69 87.12 -36.27
C LYS A 147 -0.39 87.10 -35.43
N PRO A 148 0.20 88.24 -35.03
CA PRO A 148 1.36 88.27 -34.13
C PRO A 148 1.15 87.50 -32.80
N GLU A 149 -0.12 87.37 -32.40
CA GLU A 149 -0.63 86.61 -31.25
C GLU A 149 -0.36 85.08 -31.33
N ASP A 150 -0.26 84.53 -32.54
CA ASP A 150 -0.08 83.08 -32.79
C ASP A 150 1.35 82.60 -32.50
N ALA A 151 2.35 83.47 -32.63
CA ALA A 151 3.71 83.14 -32.23
C ALA A 151 3.81 82.97 -30.70
N LEU A 152 3.15 83.85 -29.95
CA LEU A 152 3.06 83.77 -28.49
C LEU A 152 2.22 82.56 -28.04
N SER A 153 1.16 82.24 -28.78
CA SER A 153 0.34 81.04 -28.58
C SER A 153 1.09 79.74 -28.92
N SER A 154 2.00 79.78 -29.91
CA SER A 154 2.90 78.67 -30.26
C SER A 154 3.97 78.46 -29.20
N VAL A 155 4.58 79.53 -28.69
CA VAL A 155 5.53 79.45 -27.56
C VAL A 155 4.84 78.94 -26.30
N ARG A 156 3.62 79.40 -26.01
CA ARG A 156 2.83 78.91 -24.86
C ARG A 156 2.46 77.43 -25.02
N SER A 157 2.09 76.99 -26.22
CA SER A 157 1.87 75.57 -26.52
C SER A 157 3.14 74.73 -26.41
N ALA A 158 4.29 75.25 -26.85
CA ALA A 158 5.59 74.59 -26.71
C ALA A 158 6.04 74.48 -25.25
N ILE A 159 5.78 75.50 -24.42
CA ILE A 159 6.02 75.47 -22.97
C ILE A 159 5.12 74.43 -22.29
N LEU A 160 3.83 74.36 -22.65
CA LEU A 160 2.91 73.35 -22.14
C LEU A 160 3.31 71.93 -22.58
N LEU A 161 3.77 71.75 -23.83
CA LEU A 161 4.32 70.47 -24.30
C LEU A 161 5.59 70.09 -23.52
N GLY A 162 6.46 71.05 -23.24
CA GLY A 162 7.66 70.87 -22.43
C GLY A 162 7.38 70.49 -20.98
N ALA A 163 6.22 70.86 -20.44
CA ALA A 163 5.77 70.47 -19.10
C ALA A 163 5.22 69.02 -19.03
N VAL A 164 4.72 68.48 -20.15
CA VAL A 164 4.14 67.12 -20.23
C VAL A 164 5.22 66.04 -20.43
N VAL A 165 6.35 66.37 -21.07
CA VAL A 165 7.43 65.40 -21.33
C VAL A 165 8.02 64.76 -20.06
N PRO A 166 8.30 65.49 -18.96
CA PRO A 166 8.76 64.88 -17.71
C PRO A 166 7.75 63.90 -17.11
N GLU A 167 6.46 64.22 -17.17
CA GLU A 167 5.38 63.35 -16.68
C GLU A 167 5.27 62.06 -17.50
N LEU A 168 5.37 62.16 -18.84
CA LEU A 168 5.42 60.99 -19.73
C LEU A 168 6.64 60.11 -19.46
N ARG A 169 7.79 60.69 -19.13
CA ARG A 169 8.98 59.95 -18.73
C ARG A 169 8.72 59.13 -17.47
N GLN A 170 8.13 59.74 -16.44
CA GLN A 170 7.77 59.06 -15.20
C GLN A 170 6.76 57.91 -15.45
N GLN A 171 5.76 58.11 -16.30
CA GLN A 171 4.81 57.06 -16.68
C GLN A 171 5.49 55.92 -17.44
N THR A 172 6.48 56.22 -18.28
CA THR A 172 7.27 55.22 -19.01
C THR A 172 8.15 54.40 -18.06
N ASP A 173 8.77 55.04 -17.07
CA ASP A 173 9.56 54.35 -16.05
C ASP A 173 8.69 53.41 -15.21
N SER A 174 7.47 53.85 -14.85
CA SER A 174 6.48 52.99 -14.18
C SER A 174 6.03 51.82 -15.07
N LEU A 175 5.80 52.05 -16.36
CA LEU A 175 5.45 50.99 -17.31
C LEU A 175 6.57 49.94 -17.43
N LEU A 176 7.82 50.38 -17.48
CA LEU A 176 8.97 49.48 -17.52
C LEU A 176 9.06 48.63 -16.23
N ALA A 177 8.77 49.23 -15.07
CA ALA A 177 8.69 48.49 -13.81
C ALA A 177 7.56 47.45 -13.82
N ASP A 178 6.36 47.81 -14.29
CA ASP A 178 5.20 46.90 -14.38
C ASP A 178 5.48 45.71 -15.34
N LEU A 179 6.16 45.94 -16.47
CA LEU A 179 6.53 44.88 -17.42
C LEU A 179 7.60 43.93 -16.85
N LYS A 180 8.59 44.46 -16.12
CA LYS A 180 9.57 43.64 -15.41
C LYS A 180 8.91 42.78 -14.35
N GLU A 181 7.98 43.38 -13.60
CA GLU A 181 7.22 42.67 -12.57
C GLU A 181 6.33 41.58 -13.19
N GLN A 182 5.66 41.86 -14.31
CA GLN A 182 4.90 40.86 -15.05
C GLN A 182 5.77 39.64 -15.41
N THR A 183 6.96 39.89 -15.97
CA THR A 183 7.90 38.84 -16.37
C THR A 183 8.34 38.00 -15.14
N ARG A 184 8.62 38.67 -14.02
CA ARG A 184 8.99 38.02 -12.75
C ARG A 184 7.86 37.14 -12.21
N ILE A 185 6.63 37.63 -12.24
CA ILE A 185 5.45 36.88 -11.78
C ILE A 185 5.18 35.69 -12.69
N THR A 186 5.24 35.85 -14.02
CA THR A 186 5.09 34.73 -14.95
C THR A 186 6.14 33.65 -14.70
N ALA A 187 7.42 34.02 -14.51
CA ALA A 187 8.46 33.06 -14.16
C ALA A 187 8.19 32.35 -12.82
N SER A 188 7.66 33.08 -11.83
CA SER A 188 7.27 32.52 -10.54
C SER A 188 6.09 31.55 -10.66
N ILE A 189 5.10 31.85 -11.50
CA ILE A 189 3.95 30.98 -11.78
C ILE A 189 4.43 29.68 -12.43
N GLU A 190 5.31 29.75 -13.42
CA GLU A 190 5.85 28.56 -14.08
C GLU A 190 6.68 27.69 -13.11
N ALA A 191 7.47 28.33 -12.23
CA ALA A 191 8.20 27.63 -11.18
C ALA A 191 7.26 26.93 -10.17
N GLU A 192 6.21 27.61 -9.70
CA GLU A 192 5.22 27.00 -8.79
C GLU A 192 4.40 25.90 -9.50
N ARG A 193 4.09 26.03 -10.79
CA ARG A 193 3.46 24.96 -11.60
C ARG A 193 4.35 23.72 -11.67
N ALA A 194 5.64 23.90 -11.94
CA ALA A 194 6.59 22.79 -11.97
C ALA A 194 6.69 22.10 -10.59
N ARG A 195 6.73 22.88 -9.50
CA ARG A 195 6.71 22.37 -8.12
C ARG A 195 5.42 21.61 -7.82
N LEU A 196 4.27 22.12 -8.25
CA LEU A 196 2.98 21.45 -8.09
C LEU A 196 2.97 20.10 -8.81
N THR A 197 3.43 20.05 -10.06
CA THR A 197 3.50 18.79 -10.83
C THR A 197 4.42 17.78 -10.17
N ALA A 198 5.58 18.21 -9.66
CA ALA A 198 6.49 17.35 -8.91
C ALA A 198 5.83 16.80 -7.62
N ALA A 199 5.23 17.68 -6.80
CA ALA A 199 4.57 17.29 -5.55
C ALA A 199 3.39 16.33 -5.77
N VAL A 200 2.60 16.55 -6.84
CA VAL A 200 1.53 15.62 -7.24
C VAL A 200 2.13 14.27 -7.67
N GLY A 201 3.22 14.28 -8.43
CA GLY A 201 3.97 13.07 -8.80
C GLY A 201 4.39 12.27 -7.57
N ASP A 202 5.02 12.93 -6.61
CA ASP A 202 5.46 12.33 -5.34
C ASP A 202 4.28 11.77 -4.54
N GLN A 203 3.16 12.51 -4.47
CA GLN A 203 1.94 12.03 -3.80
C GLN A 203 1.40 10.75 -4.46
N THR A 204 1.41 10.65 -5.80
CA THR A 204 0.96 9.43 -6.48
C THR A 204 1.90 8.25 -6.23
N ALA A 205 3.21 8.48 -6.15
CA ALA A 205 4.18 7.46 -5.81
C ALA A 205 3.97 6.96 -4.37
N GLU A 206 3.73 7.86 -3.44
CA GLU A 206 3.48 7.51 -2.03
C GLU A 206 2.16 6.75 -1.85
N LYS A 207 1.09 7.13 -2.57
CA LYS A 207 -0.17 6.38 -2.59
C LYS A 207 0.01 4.94 -3.12
N LYS A 208 0.84 4.75 -4.14
CA LYS A 208 1.20 3.40 -4.62
C LYS A 208 1.96 2.62 -3.56
N ARG A 209 2.89 3.26 -2.86
CA ARG A 209 3.65 2.64 -1.76
C ARG A 209 2.74 2.21 -0.62
N LEU A 210 1.80 3.06 -0.21
CA LEU A 210 0.75 2.71 0.76
C LEU A 210 -0.05 1.48 0.33
N GLY A 211 -0.49 1.43 -0.93
CA GLY A 211 -1.18 0.26 -1.49
C GLY A 211 -0.37 -1.02 -1.36
N MET A 212 0.91 -0.99 -1.78
CA MET A 212 1.80 -2.16 -1.67
C MET A 212 2.04 -2.59 -0.21
N LEU A 213 2.18 -1.64 0.72
CA LEU A 213 2.35 -1.93 2.14
C LEU A 213 1.08 -2.54 2.77
N LEU A 214 -0.11 -2.07 2.36
CA LEU A 214 -1.38 -2.66 2.79
C LEU A 214 -1.55 -4.08 2.28
N GLU A 215 -1.22 -4.34 1.01
CA GLU A 215 -1.23 -5.69 0.45
C GLU A 215 -0.23 -6.61 1.15
N ALA A 216 0.99 -6.12 1.42
CA ALA A 216 2.00 -6.87 2.15
C ALA A 216 1.53 -7.20 3.58
N LYS A 217 0.90 -6.23 4.27
CA LYS A 217 0.30 -6.45 5.59
C LYS A 217 -0.77 -7.54 5.54
N GLN A 218 -1.71 -7.47 4.60
CA GLN A 218 -2.79 -8.46 4.46
C GLN A 218 -2.25 -9.87 4.19
N LYS A 219 -1.25 -10.00 3.31
CA LYS A 219 -0.58 -11.28 3.04
C LYS A 219 0.09 -11.83 4.30
N LEU A 220 0.84 -11.00 5.02
CA LEU A 220 1.50 -11.40 6.26
C LEU A 220 0.49 -11.85 7.33
N GLU A 221 -0.64 -11.15 7.47
CA GLU A 221 -1.73 -11.53 8.39
C GLU A 221 -2.35 -12.88 8.00
N ALA A 222 -2.65 -13.09 6.71
CA ALA A 222 -3.22 -14.35 6.22
C ALA A 222 -2.25 -15.54 6.38
N ASP A 223 -0.97 -15.35 6.09
CA ASP A 223 0.06 -16.38 6.24
C ASP A 223 0.26 -16.72 7.72
N THR A 224 0.32 -15.72 8.59
CA THR A 224 0.45 -15.90 10.04
C THR A 224 -0.74 -16.66 10.60
N GLN A 225 -1.96 -16.30 10.20
CA GLN A 225 -3.18 -16.98 10.68
C GLN A 225 -3.24 -18.43 10.21
N THR A 226 -2.82 -18.71 8.98
CA THR A 226 -2.72 -20.07 8.43
C THR A 226 -1.68 -20.90 9.18
N GLN A 227 -0.50 -20.34 9.43
CA GLN A 227 0.57 -21.01 10.19
C GLN A 227 0.15 -21.28 11.64
N MET A 228 -0.48 -20.31 12.31
CA MET A 228 -1.02 -20.49 13.67
C MET A 228 -2.09 -21.58 13.73
N ALA A 229 -3.01 -21.63 12.76
CA ALA A 229 -4.04 -22.66 12.71
C ALA A 229 -3.44 -24.07 12.50
N ALA A 230 -2.47 -24.20 11.58
CA ALA A 230 -1.77 -25.46 11.33
C ALA A 230 -1.00 -25.93 12.56
N GLU A 231 -0.33 -25.02 13.26
CA GLU A 231 0.46 -25.35 14.46
C GLU A 231 -0.42 -25.73 15.65
N LYS A 232 -1.57 -25.06 15.81
CA LYS A 232 -2.57 -25.43 16.83
C LYS A 232 -3.10 -26.85 16.60
N GLN A 233 -3.50 -27.17 15.37
CA GLN A 233 -3.99 -28.51 15.03
C GLN A 233 -2.94 -29.60 15.27
N ARG A 234 -1.67 -29.33 14.93
CA ARG A 234 -0.56 -30.26 15.20
C ARG A 234 -0.31 -30.45 16.69
N SER A 235 -0.36 -29.38 17.47
CA SER A 235 -0.20 -29.43 18.92
C SER A 235 -1.31 -30.25 19.58
N GLU A 236 -2.57 -30.07 19.16
CA GLU A 236 -3.71 -30.88 19.61
C GLU A 236 -3.54 -32.37 19.26
N ALA A 237 -3.07 -32.69 18.06
CA ALA A 237 -2.80 -34.06 17.64
C ALA A 237 -1.66 -34.73 18.44
N LEU A 238 -0.59 -33.99 18.75
CA LEU A 238 0.51 -34.48 19.59
C LEU A 238 0.06 -34.69 21.04
N ALA A 239 -0.73 -33.77 21.59
CA ALA A 239 -1.29 -33.91 22.94
C ALA A 239 -2.21 -35.15 23.05
N ALA A 240 -3.04 -35.40 22.04
CA ALA A 240 -3.90 -36.59 21.98
C ALA A 240 -3.07 -37.89 21.94
N LYS A 241 -2.01 -37.94 21.12
CA LYS A 241 -1.09 -39.11 21.06
C LYS A 241 -0.37 -39.35 22.38
N ALA A 242 0.12 -38.28 23.02
CA ALA A 242 0.77 -38.38 24.32
C ALA A 242 -0.22 -38.89 25.40
N GLY A 243 -1.48 -38.44 25.36
CA GLY A 243 -2.55 -38.95 26.21
C GLY A 243 -2.79 -40.46 26.02
N SER A 244 -2.95 -40.91 24.78
CA SER A 244 -3.17 -42.33 24.47
C SER A 244 -2.00 -43.22 24.87
N LEU A 245 -0.76 -42.74 24.72
CA LEU A 245 0.43 -43.49 25.13
C LEU A 245 0.54 -43.57 26.65
N LYS A 246 0.20 -42.50 27.37
CA LYS A 246 0.16 -42.51 28.84
C LYS A 246 -0.89 -43.50 29.37
N GLU A 247 -2.06 -43.56 28.73
CA GLU A 247 -3.09 -44.55 29.05
C GLU A 247 -2.65 -45.99 28.74
N LEU A 248 -1.94 -46.20 27.63
CA LEU A 248 -1.36 -47.50 27.28
C LEU A 248 -0.31 -47.96 28.31
N ILE A 249 0.58 -47.06 28.73
CA ILE A 249 1.59 -47.39 29.76
C ILE A 249 0.91 -47.75 31.07
N ALA A 250 -0.08 -46.95 31.51
CA ALA A 250 -0.83 -47.23 32.74
C ALA A 250 -1.58 -48.57 32.68
N SER A 251 -2.11 -48.96 31.51
CA SER A 251 -2.80 -50.25 31.36
C SER A 251 -1.82 -51.43 31.38
N LEU A 252 -0.64 -51.28 30.77
CA LEU A 252 0.42 -52.29 30.82
C LEU A 252 1.00 -52.47 32.23
N GLU A 253 1.22 -51.38 32.96
CA GLU A 253 1.64 -51.43 34.38
C GLU A 253 0.59 -52.14 35.23
N ALA A 254 -0.69 -51.79 35.07
CA ALA A 254 -1.77 -52.45 35.79
C ALA A 254 -1.90 -53.94 35.46
N GLN A 255 -1.61 -54.34 34.22
CA GLN A 255 -1.64 -55.74 33.78
C GLN A 255 -0.43 -56.53 34.30
N ALA A 256 0.75 -55.90 34.32
CA ALA A 256 1.97 -56.47 34.92
C ALA A 256 1.81 -56.67 36.45
N ASP A 257 1.16 -55.74 37.14
CA ASP A 257 0.86 -55.88 38.57
C ASP A 257 -0.15 -57.01 38.83
N LYS A 258 -1.14 -57.19 37.96
CA LYS A 258 -2.10 -58.31 38.05
C LYS A 258 -1.42 -59.65 37.81
N SER A 259 -0.55 -59.76 36.81
CA SER A 259 0.16 -61.02 36.51
C SER A 259 1.17 -61.38 37.61
N ARG A 260 1.87 -60.39 38.19
CA ARG A 260 2.72 -60.60 39.38
C ARG A 260 1.92 -61.12 40.57
N LYS A 261 0.79 -60.47 40.90
CA LYS A 261 -0.09 -60.92 42.00
C LYS A 261 -0.64 -62.34 41.77
N ALA A 262 -0.98 -62.69 40.52
CA ALA A 262 -1.43 -64.03 40.17
C ALA A 262 -0.31 -65.08 40.28
N ALA A 263 0.93 -64.72 39.91
CA ALA A 263 2.10 -65.59 40.04
C ALA A 263 2.52 -65.80 41.50
N ASP A 264 2.40 -64.78 42.35
CA ASP A 264 2.67 -64.88 43.79
C ASP A 264 1.59 -65.71 44.51
N ALA A 265 0.32 -65.57 44.11
CA ALA A 265 -0.78 -66.38 44.64
C ALA A 265 -0.73 -67.86 44.18
N ALA A 266 -0.06 -68.17 43.07
CA ALA A 266 0.16 -69.53 42.60
C ALA A 266 1.41 -70.20 43.21
N LYS A 267 2.26 -69.42 43.91
CA LYS A 267 3.46 -69.90 44.61
C LYS A 267 3.28 -70.03 46.13
N ALA A 268 2.19 -69.51 46.68
CA ALA A 268 1.75 -69.68 48.07
C ALA A 268 0.84 -70.90 48.20
#